data_AF-A0A430HPI8-F1
#
_entry.id   AF-A0A430HPI8-F1
#
_cell.length_a   1.000
_cell.length_b   1.000
_cell.length_c   1.000
_cell.angle_alpha   90.00
_cell.angle_beta   90.00
_cell.angle_gamma   90.00
#
_symmetry.space_group_name_H-M   'P 1'
#
loop_
_entity.id
_entity.type
_entity.pdbx_description
1 polymer ?
#
loop_
_entity_poly.entity_id
_entity_poly.type
_entity_poly.pdbx_seq_one_letter_code
_entity_poly.pdbx_strand_id
1 'polypeptide(L)'
;MKQPDFNRLFFDTFKDCPAGIHYKVRSDSNFQHDIHFVYSLVKDASFTLGDITHEKQSLVIPLRRQRSEWHDGTAPPKLNDMNSELRFTRVKRIEWTASQIVYKAPFEGAFFDVDDTISASTRCDIDALFIGESTHAAKSAEVEIVIAGYPGGWRLRIGLAQEGWTVSVKDASPAIP
;
A
#
# COMPACT_ATOMS: atom_id res chain seq x y z
N MET A 1 -22.00 -12.28 25.47
CA MET A 1 -21.78 -10.99 24.76
C MET A 1 -21.67 -11.32 23.27
N LYS A 2 -22.46 -10.67 22.39
CA LYS A 2 -22.38 -10.94 20.94
C LYS A 2 -21.10 -10.27 20.41
N GLN A 3 -20.29 -10.99 19.64
CA GLN A 3 -19.09 -10.42 19.05
C GLN A 3 -19.45 -9.28 18.08
N PRO A 4 -18.62 -8.23 17.99
CA PRO A 4 -18.82 -7.18 16.99
C PRO A 4 -18.74 -7.78 15.58
N ASP A 5 -19.62 -7.33 14.69
CA ASP A 5 -19.54 -7.64 13.27
C ASP A 5 -18.55 -6.67 12.61
N PHE A 6 -17.27 -7.06 12.57
CA PHE A 6 -16.20 -6.25 12.01
C PHE A 6 -16.36 -6.01 10.51
N ASN A 7 -17.00 -6.92 9.78
CA ASN A 7 -17.31 -6.73 8.38
C ASN A 7 -18.28 -5.56 8.24
N ARG A 8 -19.40 -5.60 8.98
CA ARG A 8 -20.37 -4.50 8.95
C ARG A 8 -19.73 -3.16 9.35
N LEU A 9 -18.91 -3.13 10.40
CA LEU A 9 -18.22 -1.91 10.82
C LEU A 9 -17.31 -1.36 9.71
N PHE A 10 -16.57 -2.23 9.02
CA PHE A 10 -15.73 -1.85 7.89
C PHE A 10 -16.56 -1.25 6.74
N PHE A 11 -17.62 -1.94 6.30
CA PHE A 11 -18.51 -1.44 5.25
C PHE A 11 -19.16 -0.12 5.64
N ASP A 12 -19.71 -0.02 6.86
CA ASP A 12 -20.36 1.21 7.34
C ASP A 12 -19.39 2.38 7.45
N THR A 13 -18.10 2.13 7.75
CA THR A 13 -17.07 3.16 7.86
C THR A 13 -16.62 3.68 6.50
N PHE A 14 -16.54 2.79 5.50
CA PHE A 14 -15.96 3.12 4.20
C PHE A 14 -16.98 3.17 3.04
N LYS A 15 -18.28 3.02 3.29
CA LYS A 15 -19.31 3.05 2.22
C LYS A 15 -19.38 4.37 1.44
N ASP A 16 -19.00 5.49 2.07
CA ASP A 16 -19.10 6.82 1.45
C ASP A 16 -17.87 7.10 0.56
N CYS A 17 -17.96 8.10 -0.31
CA CYS A 17 -16.88 8.49 -1.21
C CYS A 17 -16.66 10.02 -1.18
N PRO A 18 -15.40 10.51 -1.12
CA PRO A 18 -14.16 9.74 -1.01
C PRO A 18 -13.96 9.17 0.40
N ALA A 19 -13.45 7.95 0.48
CA ALA A 19 -13.06 7.35 1.74
C ALA A 19 -11.55 7.37 1.92
N GLY A 20 -11.10 7.26 3.17
CA GLY A 20 -9.69 7.12 3.44
C GLY A 20 -9.37 7.00 4.91
N ILE A 21 -8.13 6.60 5.15
CA ILE A 21 -7.53 6.49 6.48
C ILE A 21 -6.23 7.26 6.49
N HIS A 22 -5.92 7.84 7.65
CA HIS A 22 -4.59 8.35 7.94
C HIS A 22 -4.32 8.10 9.42
N TYR A 23 -3.29 7.33 9.74
CA TYR A 23 -2.92 7.11 11.13
C TYR A 23 -1.44 6.82 11.30
N LYS A 24 -0.97 7.10 12.51
CA LYS A 24 0.35 6.70 13.00
C LYS A 24 0.28 5.23 13.39
N VAL A 25 1.10 4.41 12.73
CA VAL A 25 1.12 2.98 12.98
C VAL A 25 1.74 2.70 14.34
N ARG A 26 1.16 1.74 15.08
CA ARG A 26 1.62 1.36 16.41
C ARG A 26 2.91 0.55 16.31
N SER A 27 3.79 0.72 17.30
CA SER A 27 5.03 -0.05 17.44
C SER A 27 4.91 -1.21 18.43
N ASP A 28 3.70 -1.49 18.93
CA ASP A 28 3.42 -2.55 19.90
C ASP A 28 3.00 -3.86 19.21
N SER A 29 2.56 -4.85 20.00
CA SER A 29 2.07 -6.14 19.49
C SER A 29 0.87 -6.03 18.54
N ASN A 30 0.18 -4.89 18.51
CA ASN A 30 -0.95 -4.67 17.61
C ASN A 30 -0.53 -4.17 16.22
N PHE A 31 0.77 -3.95 15.99
CA PHE A 31 1.31 -3.55 14.70
C PHE A 31 0.86 -4.49 13.55
N GLN A 32 0.81 -5.80 13.79
CA GLN A 32 0.33 -6.77 12.81
C GLN A 32 -1.13 -6.51 12.40
N HIS A 33 -1.98 -6.10 13.34
CA HIS A 33 -3.37 -5.76 13.05
C HIS A 33 -3.49 -4.50 12.19
N ASP A 34 -2.63 -3.51 12.42
CA ASP A 34 -2.57 -2.29 11.60
C ASP A 34 -2.23 -2.64 10.15
N ILE A 35 -1.24 -3.50 9.94
CA ILE A 35 -0.82 -3.94 8.61
C ILE A 35 -1.89 -4.76 7.91
N HIS A 36 -2.54 -5.69 8.62
CA HIS A 36 -3.65 -6.46 8.06
C HIS A 36 -4.84 -5.58 7.69
N PHE A 37 -5.10 -4.53 8.47
CA PHE A 37 -6.14 -3.55 8.15
C PHE A 37 -5.81 -2.74 6.90
N VAL A 38 -4.57 -2.25 6.75
CA VAL A 38 -4.14 -1.56 5.52
C VAL A 38 -4.25 -2.50 4.31
N TYR A 39 -3.83 -3.76 4.46
CA TYR A 39 -3.97 -4.77 3.42
C TYR A 39 -5.43 -4.93 2.99
N SER A 40 -6.38 -4.97 3.92
CA SER A 40 -7.81 -5.11 3.59
C SER A 40 -8.34 -3.97 2.70
N LEU A 41 -7.72 -2.79 2.74
CA LEU A 41 -8.08 -1.66 1.89
C LEU A 41 -7.41 -1.76 0.51
N VAL A 42 -6.15 -2.19 0.44
CA VAL A 42 -5.35 -2.17 -0.81
C VAL A 42 -5.27 -3.52 -1.52
N LYS A 43 -5.90 -4.56 -0.98
CA LYS A 43 -6.00 -5.86 -1.63
C LYS A 43 -6.65 -5.72 -3.01
N ASP A 44 -6.12 -6.44 -3.99
CA ASP A 44 -6.56 -6.45 -5.39
C ASP A 44 -6.39 -5.08 -6.10
N ALA A 45 -5.74 -4.11 -5.45
CA ALA A 45 -5.38 -2.85 -6.09
C ALA A 45 -4.22 -3.05 -7.06
N SER A 46 -4.16 -2.20 -8.08
CA SER A 46 -3.10 -2.21 -9.09
C SER A 46 -2.39 -0.87 -9.16
N PHE A 47 -1.13 -0.86 -9.55
CA PHE A 47 -0.36 0.36 -9.83
C PHE A 47 0.65 0.13 -10.96
N THR A 48 1.16 1.21 -11.54
CA THR A 48 2.32 1.16 -12.44
C THR A 48 3.58 1.46 -11.63
N LEU A 49 4.61 0.64 -11.78
CA LEU A 49 5.84 0.77 -11.00
C LEU A 49 6.52 2.15 -11.18
N GLY A 50 6.52 2.69 -12.40
CA GLY A 50 7.07 4.01 -12.71
C GLY A 50 6.29 5.19 -12.14
N ASP A 51 5.05 4.99 -11.68
CA ASP A 51 4.22 6.05 -11.08
C ASP A 51 4.50 6.24 -9.57
N ILE A 52 5.33 5.37 -8.98
CA ILE A 52 5.73 5.50 -7.58
C ILE A 52 6.63 6.73 -7.42
N THR A 53 6.30 7.58 -6.45
CA THR A 53 7.13 8.74 -6.09
C THR A 53 7.71 8.59 -4.69
N HIS A 54 8.99 8.94 -4.53
CA HIS A 54 9.70 8.90 -3.26
C HIS A 54 10.51 10.18 -3.04
N GLU A 55 9.94 11.09 -2.26
CA GLU A 55 10.51 12.42 -2.01
C GLU A 55 10.48 12.70 -0.52
N LYS A 56 11.55 13.30 0.03
CA LYS A 56 11.60 13.74 1.43
C LYS A 56 11.12 12.67 2.45
N GLN A 57 11.52 11.41 2.26
CA GLN A 57 11.08 10.27 3.07
C GLN A 57 9.57 9.97 3.02
N SER A 58 8.85 10.46 2.02
CA SER A 58 7.46 10.14 1.72
C SER A 58 7.42 9.27 0.48
N LEU A 59 6.92 8.05 0.62
CA LEU A 59 6.60 7.17 -0.49
C LEU A 59 5.12 7.31 -0.83
N VAL A 60 4.81 7.52 -2.10
CA VAL A 60 3.46 7.58 -2.62
C VAL A 60 3.31 6.57 -3.75
N ILE A 61 2.33 5.70 -3.62
CA ILE A 61 1.96 4.69 -4.60
C ILE A 61 0.55 5.04 -5.09
N PRO A 62 0.41 5.56 -6.33
CA PRO A 62 -0.89 5.71 -6.96
C PRO A 62 -1.51 4.33 -7.17
N LEU A 63 -2.75 4.14 -6.74
CA LEU A 63 -3.47 2.88 -6.82
C LEU A 63 -4.70 3.04 -7.71
N ARG A 64 -5.06 1.96 -8.40
CA ARG A 64 -6.40 1.72 -8.93
C ARG A 64 -7.01 0.57 -8.16
N ARG A 65 -7.99 0.88 -7.31
CA ARG A 65 -8.68 -0.06 -6.41
C ARG A 65 -10.03 -0.44 -6.97
N GLN A 66 -10.44 -1.68 -6.75
CA GLN A 66 -11.84 -2.09 -6.84
C GLN A 66 -12.47 -2.00 -5.45
N ARG A 67 -13.34 -1.00 -5.25
CA ARG A 67 -13.92 -0.76 -3.92
C ARG A 67 -14.98 -1.79 -3.59
N SER A 68 -14.58 -2.89 -2.96
CA SER A 68 -15.50 -3.91 -2.44
C SER A 68 -16.44 -3.33 -1.38
N GLU A 69 -16.00 -2.32 -0.63
CA GLU A 69 -16.75 -1.67 0.43
C GLU A 69 -17.89 -0.77 -0.08
N TRP A 70 -17.85 -0.38 -1.35
CA TRP A 70 -18.84 0.49 -1.96
C TRP A 70 -19.90 -0.35 -2.67
N HIS A 71 -20.92 -0.74 -1.91
CA HIS A 71 -22.10 -1.40 -2.47
C HIS A 71 -23.09 -0.37 -3.00
N ASP A 72 -23.33 -0.38 -4.31
CA ASP A 72 -24.40 0.40 -4.95
C ASP A 72 -25.79 -0.27 -4.87
N GLY A 73 -25.90 -1.38 -4.14
CA GLY A 73 -27.13 -2.15 -3.99
C GLY A 73 -27.46 -3.07 -5.18
N THR A 74 -26.55 -3.22 -6.15
CA THR A 74 -26.73 -4.14 -7.28
C THR A 74 -26.34 -5.59 -6.93
N ALA A 75 -26.98 -6.56 -7.60
CA ALA A 75 -26.66 -7.98 -7.51
C ALA A 75 -26.36 -8.53 -8.93
N PRO A 76 -25.12 -8.98 -9.22
CA PRO A 76 -23.94 -8.98 -8.35
C PRO A 76 -23.42 -7.54 -8.07
N PRO A 77 -22.72 -7.32 -6.94
CA PRO A 77 -22.14 -6.02 -6.61
C PRO A 77 -21.25 -5.52 -7.74
N LYS A 78 -21.52 -4.31 -8.24
CA LYS A 78 -20.64 -3.67 -9.21
C LYS A 78 -19.32 -3.28 -8.52
N LEU A 79 -18.22 -3.88 -8.97
CA LEU A 79 -16.88 -3.43 -8.56
C LEU A 79 -16.61 -2.09 -9.25
N ASN A 80 -16.59 -1.02 -8.45
CA ASN A 80 -16.29 0.31 -8.95
C ASN A 80 -14.79 0.56 -8.84
N ASP A 81 -14.16 0.76 -10.00
CA ASP A 81 -12.77 1.21 -10.09
C ASP A 81 -12.67 2.62 -9.52
N MET A 82 -11.69 2.83 -8.65
CA MET A 82 -11.39 4.11 -8.03
C MET A 82 -9.90 4.37 -8.07
N ASN A 83 -9.51 5.59 -8.42
CA ASN A 83 -8.14 6.05 -8.22
C ASN A 83 -7.95 6.35 -6.73
N SER A 84 -6.85 5.88 -6.15
CA SER A 84 -6.54 6.06 -4.74
C SER A 84 -5.03 6.27 -4.57
N GLU A 85 -4.63 6.66 -3.38
CA GLU A 85 -3.22 6.89 -3.03
C GLU A 85 -2.90 6.11 -1.77
N LEU A 86 -1.87 5.26 -1.82
CA LEU A 86 -1.23 4.69 -0.63
C LEU A 86 0.05 5.47 -0.34
N ARG A 87 0.17 6.00 0.88
CA ARG A 87 1.31 6.80 1.29
C ARG A 87 1.92 6.30 2.59
N PHE A 88 3.25 6.25 2.62
CA PHE A 88 4.07 6.00 3.79
C PHE A 88 4.98 7.19 4.08
N THR A 89 5.23 7.50 5.34
CA THR A 89 6.18 8.55 5.75
C THR A 89 7.38 7.97 6.50
N ARG A 90 8.46 8.75 6.61
CA ARG A 90 9.74 8.33 7.22
C ARG A 90 10.35 7.09 6.57
N VAL A 91 10.16 6.97 5.26
CA VAL A 91 10.77 5.94 4.43
C VAL A 91 12.28 6.18 4.37
N LYS A 92 13.06 5.13 4.64
CA LYS A 92 14.53 5.14 4.69
C LYS A 92 15.15 4.45 3.49
N ARG A 93 14.50 3.40 3.00
CA ARG A 93 14.92 2.64 1.82
C ARG A 93 13.71 2.06 1.12
N ILE A 94 13.84 1.87 -0.18
CA ILE A 94 12.90 1.09 -0.95
C ILE A 94 13.66 0.17 -1.89
N GLU A 95 13.18 -1.06 -2.02
CA GLU A 95 13.72 -2.07 -2.93
C GLU A 95 12.56 -2.74 -3.66
N TRP A 96 12.61 -2.75 -4.99
CA TRP A 96 11.71 -3.55 -5.80
C TRP A 96 12.48 -4.72 -6.42
N THR A 97 11.87 -5.90 -6.42
CA THR A 97 12.45 -7.12 -6.98
C THR A 97 11.42 -7.89 -7.78
N ALA A 98 11.79 -8.34 -8.97
CA ALA A 98 11.03 -9.35 -9.72
C ALA A 98 11.99 -10.22 -10.52
N SER A 99 11.83 -11.55 -10.42
CA SER A 99 12.76 -12.51 -11.04
C SER A 99 14.22 -12.25 -10.64
N GLN A 100 15.09 -11.85 -11.58
CA GLN A 100 16.51 -11.53 -11.35
C GLN A 100 16.79 -10.02 -11.33
N ILE A 101 15.76 -9.19 -11.43
CA ILE A 101 15.89 -7.73 -11.51
C ILE A 101 15.67 -7.16 -10.11
N VAL A 102 16.57 -6.28 -9.70
CA VAL A 102 16.54 -5.61 -8.40
C VAL A 102 16.77 -4.11 -8.62
N TYR A 103 15.84 -3.28 -8.16
CA TYR A 103 15.97 -1.82 -8.12
C TYR A 103 15.97 -1.35 -6.67
N LYS A 104 16.85 -0.39 -6.33
CA LYS A 104 17.01 0.11 -4.96
C LYS A 104 17.19 1.63 -4.98
N ALA A 105 16.56 2.31 -4.03
CA ALA A 105 16.78 3.72 -3.76
C ALA A 105 16.94 3.96 -2.24
N PRO A 106 18.07 4.54 -1.78
CA PRO A 106 18.21 4.98 -0.41
C PRO A 106 17.65 6.41 -0.22
N PHE A 107 17.02 6.68 0.92
CA PHE A 107 16.66 8.00 1.47
C PHE A 107 15.73 8.93 0.66
N GLU A 108 16.02 9.21 -0.61
CA GLU A 108 15.26 10.09 -1.51
C GLU A 108 15.71 9.87 -2.97
N GLY A 109 14.79 9.98 -3.93
CA GLY A 109 15.11 9.92 -5.36
C GLY A 109 14.13 9.06 -6.16
N ALA A 110 14.16 9.23 -7.48
CA ALA A 110 13.41 8.38 -8.40
C ALA A 110 13.92 6.94 -8.30
N PHE A 111 12.98 5.99 -8.33
CA PHE A 111 13.29 4.56 -8.35
C PHE A 111 14.04 4.12 -9.61
N PHE A 112 13.90 4.92 -10.67
CA PHE A 112 14.32 4.64 -12.03
C PHE A 112 14.94 5.88 -12.65
N ASP A 113 15.90 5.68 -13.55
CA ASP A 113 16.38 6.76 -14.41
C ASP A 113 15.26 7.23 -15.34
N VAL A 114 15.30 8.52 -15.71
CA VAL A 114 14.47 9.05 -16.80
C VAL A 114 14.77 8.21 -18.03
N ASP A 115 13.75 7.55 -18.58
CA ASP A 115 13.78 6.61 -19.73
C ASP A 115 13.91 5.10 -19.41
N ASP A 116 13.77 4.66 -18.15
CA ASP A 116 13.62 3.22 -17.86
C ASP A 116 12.25 2.68 -18.34
N THR A 117 12.25 2.13 -19.55
CA THR A 117 11.09 1.49 -20.20
C THR A 117 10.43 0.37 -19.38
N ILE A 118 11.17 -0.30 -18.49
CA ILE A 118 10.63 -1.36 -17.64
C ILE A 118 9.66 -0.74 -16.64
N SER A 119 10.03 0.37 -16.01
CA SER A 119 9.22 1.01 -14.98
C SER A 119 7.88 1.55 -15.50
N ALA A 120 7.88 2.19 -16.68
CA ALA A 120 6.70 2.82 -17.28
C ALA A 120 5.64 1.81 -17.76
N SER A 121 6.02 0.56 -17.96
CA SER A 121 5.12 -0.50 -18.48
C SER A 121 4.85 -1.62 -17.47
N THR A 122 5.56 -1.65 -16.35
CA THR A 122 5.38 -2.69 -15.33
C THR A 122 4.15 -2.41 -14.48
N ARG A 123 3.07 -3.13 -14.78
CA ARG A 123 1.88 -3.21 -13.94
C ARG A 123 2.12 -4.15 -12.76
N CYS A 124 1.72 -3.72 -11.58
CA CYS A 124 1.82 -4.44 -10.31
C CYS A 124 0.43 -4.55 -9.67
N ASP A 125 -0.13 -5.76 -9.64
CA ASP A 125 -1.37 -6.08 -8.93
C ASP A 125 -1.02 -6.63 -7.53
N ILE A 126 -1.57 -6.03 -6.46
CA ILE A 126 -1.25 -6.34 -5.07
C ILE A 126 -2.01 -7.60 -4.62
N ASP A 127 -1.26 -8.63 -4.23
CA ASP A 127 -1.79 -9.86 -3.66
C ASP A 127 -1.51 -9.96 -2.15
N ALA A 128 -0.41 -9.38 -1.67
CA ALA A 128 -0.04 -9.44 -0.26
C ALA A 128 0.59 -8.14 0.24
N LEU A 129 0.33 -7.83 1.51
CA LEU A 129 1.02 -6.78 2.26
C LEU A 129 1.28 -7.30 3.67
N PHE A 130 2.56 -7.40 4.05
CA PHE A 130 2.99 -8.01 5.30
C PHE A 130 4.24 -7.33 5.87
N ILE A 131 4.57 -7.66 7.12
CA ILE A 131 5.79 -7.20 7.78
C ILE A 131 6.94 -8.10 7.33
N GLY A 132 7.99 -7.52 6.78
CA GLY A 132 9.19 -8.23 6.38
C GLY A 132 9.95 -8.80 7.57
N GLU A 133 10.83 -9.77 7.32
CA GLU A 133 11.74 -10.26 8.35
C GLU A 133 12.66 -9.11 8.78
N SER A 134 12.49 -8.63 10.01
CA SER A 134 13.55 -7.89 10.69
C SER A 134 14.77 -8.81 10.69
N THR A 135 15.85 -8.42 10.00
CA THR A 135 17.11 -9.14 10.09
C THR A 135 17.55 -9.10 11.55
N HIS A 136 17.23 -10.17 12.28
CA HIS A 136 17.58 -10.41 13.69
C HIS A 136 19.08 -10.20 13.99
N ALA A 137 19.92 -10.12 12.96
CA ALA A 137 21.37 -9.91 13.03
C ALA A 137 21.78 -8.47 13.38
N ALA A 138 20.88 -7.49 13.40
CA ALA A 138 21.17 -6.18 13.96
C ALA A 138 19.93 -5.66 14.66
N LYS A 139 20.11 -4.87 15.73
CA LYS A 139 19.07 -4.00 16.27
C LYS A 139 18.62 -3.04 15.16
N SER A 140 17.78 -3.49 14.23
CA SER A 140 17.39 -2.68 13.09
C SER A 140 16.56 -1.53 13.62
N ALA A 141 17.09 -0.30 13.52
CA ALA A 141 16.38 0.93 13.85
C ALA A 141 15.24 1.24 12.86
N GLU A 142 14.75 0.21 12.17
CA GLU A 142 13.86 0.27 11.03
C GLU A 142 12.87 -0.90 11.05
N VAL A 143 11.68 -0.64 10.51
CA VAL A 143 10.61 -1.59 10.25
C VAL A 143 10.53 -1.84 8.75
N GLU A 144 10.40 -3.09 8.33
CA GLU A 144 10.20 -3.43 6.92
C GLU A 144 8.76 -3.81 6.65
N ILE A 145 8.14 -3.14 5.67
CA ILE A 145 6.87 -3.54 5.07
C ILE A 145 7.15 -4.10 3.68
N VAL A 146 6.52 -5.21 3.34
CA VAL A 146 6.63 -5.84 2.03
C VAL A 146 5.26 -5.85 1.38
N ILE A 147 5.16 -5.26 0.19
CA ILE A 147 4.03 -5.41 -0.72
C ILE A 147 4.48 -6.39 -1.81
N ALA A 148 3.67 -7.38 -2.14
CA ALA A 148 3.98 -8.37 -3.15
C ALA A 148 2.77 -8.69 -4.01
N GLY A 149 3.02 -9.21 -5.21
CA GLY A 149 1.92 -9.65 -6.06
C GLY A 149 2.31 -10.13 -7.44
N TYR A 150 1.36 -9.99 -8.36
CA TYR A 150 1.44 -10.51 -9.72
C TYR A 150 1.42 -9.35 -10.74
N PRO A 151 1.78 -9.59 -12.01
CA PRO A 151 2.42 -10.79 -12.56
C PRO A 151 3.91 -10.92 -12.16
N GLY A 152 4.47 -12.11 -12.29
CA GLY A 152 5.93 -12.30 -12.17
C GLY A 152 6.50 -12.34 -10.74
N GLY A 153 5.64 -12.40 -9.71
CA GLY A 153 6.06 -12.60 -8.33
C GLY A 153 6.93 -11.46 -7.79
N TRP A 154 6.56 -10.22 -8.10
CA TRP A 154 7.31 -9.04 -7.68
C TRP A 154 7.14 -8.77 -6.18
N ARG A 155 8.11 -8.06 -5.61
CA ARG A 155 8.10 -7.61 -4.20
C ARG A 155 8.66 -6.19 -4.10
N LEU A 156 7.93 -5.32 -3.44
CA LEU A 156 8.34 -3.98 -3.02
C LEU A 156 8.58 -4.01 -1.51
N ARG A 157 9.83 -3.89 -1.08
CA ARG A 157 10.25 -3.76 0.32
C ARG A 157 10.43 -2.28 0.65
N ILE A 158 9.79 -1.84 1.73
CA ILE A 158 9.79 -0.46 2.21
C ILE A 158 10.38 -0.49 3.62
N GLY A 159 11.59 0.04 3.78
CA GLY A 159 12.19 0.24 5.09
C GLY A 159 11.77 1.60 5.65
N LEU A 160 11.18 1.58 6.84
CA LEU A 160 10.63 2.74 7.55
C LEU A 160 11.42 2.97 8.84
N ALA A 161 11.44 4.20 9.34
CA ALA A 161 11.95 4.47 10.69
C ALA A 161 11.22 3.61 11.74
N GLN A 162 11.91 3.22 12.82
CA GLN A 162 11.32 2.41 13.90
C GLN A 162 10.04 3.03 14.50
N GLU A 163 9.95 4.36 14.55
CA GLU A 163 8.83 5.06 15.17
C GLU A 163 8.38 6.31 14.40
N GLY A 164 7.12 6.70 14.63
CA GLY A 164 6.57 7.97 14.19
C GLY A 164 6.27 8.07 12.70
N TRP A 165 6.34 6.96 11.98
CA TRP A 165 5.86 6.88 10.60
C TRP A 165 4.34 6.75 10.57
N THR A 166 3.76 7.15 9.45
CA THR A 166 2.31 7.12 9.23
C THR A 166 2.03 6.39 7.93
N VAL A 167 0.84 5.80 7.86
CA VAL A 167 0.28 5.25 6.64
C VAL A 167 -1.05 5.93 6.35
N SER A 168 -1.32 6.17 5.06
CA SER A 168 -2.64 6.59 4.61
C SER A 168 -3.03 5.93 3.31
N VAL A 169 -4.31 5.61 3.20
CA VAL A 169 -4.98 5.21 1.96
C VAL A 169 -6.08 6.24 1.73
N LYS A 170 -6.08 6.91 0.58
CA LYS A 170 -7.05 7.95 0.28
C LYS A 170 -7.61 7.76 -1.12
N ASP A 171 -8.93 7.70 -1.25
CA ASP A 171 -9.60 7.68 -2.54
C ASP A 171 -9.65 9.08 -3.16
N ALA A 172 -9.56 9.12 -4.48
CA ALA A 172 -9.87 10.32 -5.25
C ALA A 172 -11.37 10.60 -5.17
N SER A 173 -11.75 11.87 -5.31
CA SER A 173 -13.14 12.19 -5.58
C SER A 173 -13.56 11.56 -6.92
N PRO A 174 -14.76 10.99 -7.04
CA PRO A 174 -15.26 10.54 -8.33
C PRO A 174 -15.24 11.73 -9.29
N ALA A 175 -14.80 11.53 -10.52
CA ALA A 175 -14.96 12.54 -11.55
C ALA A 175 -16.46 12.85 -11.66
N ILE A 176 -16.86 14.10 -11.42
CA ILE A 176 -18.22 14.54 -11.69
C ILE A 176 -18.39 14.43 -13.21
N PRO A 177 -19.38 13.63 -13.70
CA PRO A 177 -19.62 13.49 -15.12
C PRO A 177 -20.00 14.80 -15.80
#